data_AF-A0A6N6KC69-F1
#
_entry.id   AF-A0A6N6KC69-F1
#
_cell.length_a   1.000
_cell.length_b   1.000
_cell.length_c   1.000
_cell.angle_alpha   90.00
_cell.angle_beta   90.00
_cell.angle_gamma   90.00
#
_symmetry.space_group_name_H-M   'P 1'
#
loop_
_entity.id
_entity.type
_entity.pdbx_description
1 polymer ?
#
loop_
_entity_poly.entity_id
_entity_poly.type
_entity_poly.pdbx_seq_one_letter_code
_entity_poly.pdbx_strand_id
1 'polypeptide(L)'
;MVICRYCSMHIKTQIIMWKKIGLFSVLIGLGFLVTNCESKGVNEVTNDLENDNEEKVTPTMGPSKDYFTFDKLASDLEVVSMKDEYDYTVEYSRKKSDYAKQGLYLRKDTLGRIIEAANYENDTLHGSRIIFYAETGTRQIVENYSHGHFDGLYQVFHPNGKLEQEGNYINNVMDSIWVRYYDTGQLMEEVTFRDNEENGPFKEFHPNGNIKAEGTYKDGDNEHGSLKLYDENGELFKTMNCKNGICKTIWKKEEIQ
;
A
#
# COMPACT_ATOMS: atom_id res chain seq x y z
N MET A 1 -27.49 17.15 -19.96
CA MET A 1 -26.28 17.94 -20.28
C MET A 1 -25.18 17.41 -19.38
N VAL A 2 -24.46 16.40 -19.85
CA VAL A 2 -23.41 15.69 -19.09
C VAL A 2 -22.07 16.27 -19.51
N ILE A 3 -21.38 16.92 -18.59
CA ILE A 3 -19.98 17.32 -18.78
C ILE A 3 -19.17 16.40 -17.86
N CYS A 4 -18.63 15.33 -18.45
CA CYS A 4 -17.59 14.53 -17.84
C CYS A 4 -16.25 15.03 -18.39
N ARG A 5 -15.38 15.54 -17.51
CA ARG A 5 -13.97 15.80 -17.79
C ARG A 5 -13.19 15.56 -16.51
N TYR A 6 -12.53 14.42 -16.40
CA TYR A 6 -11.33 14.29 -15.57
C TYR A 6 -10.11 14.33 -16.49
N CYS A 7 -9.30 15.36 -16.27
CA CYS A 7 -8.05 15.62 -16.93
C CYS A 7 -6.95 14.92 -16.11
N SER A 8 -6.32 13.88 -16.65
CA SER A 8 -5.16 13.25 -16.02
C SER A 8 -3.91 14.08 -16.34
N MET A 9 -3.27 14.61 -15.30
CA MET A 9 -2.06 15.41 -15.39
C MET A 9 -0.85 14.48 -15.19
N HIS A 10 -0.23 14.06 -16.29
CA HIS A 10 1.05 13.35 -16.24
C HIS A 10 2.19 14.31 -15.88
N ILE A 11 2.77 14.15 -14.69
CA ILE A 11 4.08 14.72 -14.37
C ILE A 11 5.14 13.69 -14.77
N LYS A 12 5.82 13.94 -15.90
CA LYS A 12 7.02 13.21 -16.30
C LYS A 12 8.23 13.82 -15.61
N THR A 13 8.82 13.10 -14.65
CA THR A 13 10.13 13.46 -14.11
C THR A 13 11.20 12.63 -14.82
N GLN A 14 12.05 13.32 -15.59
CA GLN A 14 13.19 12.76 -16.32
C GLN A 14 14.31 12.39 -15.33
N ILE A 15 14.74 11.12 -15.31
CA ILE A 15 15.94 10.69 -14.58
C ILE A 15 17.15 10.83 -15.50
N ILE A 16 18.10 11.67 -15.07
CA ILE A 16 19.38 11.94 -15.72
C ILE A 16 20.32 10.76 -15.46
N MET A 17 20.69 10.02 -16.52
CA MET A 17 21.74 9.00 -16.45
C MET A 17 23.13 9.63 -16.35
N TRP A 18 23.90 9.27 -15.31
CA TRP A 18 25.35 9.43 -15.31
C TRP A 18 26.01 8.10 -15.67
N LYS A 19 26.53 8.03 -16.91
CA LYS A 19 27.52 7.05 -17.36
C LYS A 19 28.91 7.64 -17.09
N LYS A 20 29.81 6.89 -16.43
CA LYS A 20 31.25 6.80 -16.77
C LYS A 20 32.02 5.82 -15.87
N ILE A 21 32.67 4.85 -16.56
CA ILE A 21 34.06 4.36 -16.42
C ILE A 21 34.43 3.72 -15.06
N GLY A 22 34.99 2.52 -14.94
CA GLY A 22 35.63 1.58 -15.86
C GLY A 22 36.71 0.79 -15.10
N LEU A 23 36.87 -0.49 -15.46
CA LEU A 23 38.02 -1.39 -15.22
C LEU A 23 38.33 -1.82 -13.76
N PHE A 24 38.19 -3.13 -13.49
CA PHE A 24 39.34 -4.03 -13.29
C PHE A 24 38.88 -5.50 -13.33
N SER A 25 39.50 -6.27 -14.21
CA SER A 25 39.38 -7.72 -14.34
C SER A 25 40.43 -8.41 -13.45
N VAL A 26 40.00 -9.39 -12.65
CA VAL A 26 40.87 -10.52 -12.23
C VAL A 26 40.00 -11.78 -12.15
N LEU A 27 40.32 -12.75 -13.01
CA LEU A 27 39.89 -14.13 -12.97
C LEU A 27 40.84 -14.91 -12.05
N ILE A 28 40.30 -15.63 -11.05
CA ILE A 28 40.94 -16.83 -10.49
C ILE A 28 39.81 -17.83 -10.21
N GLY A 29 39.84 -18.97 -10.89
CA GLY A 29 39.00 -20.13 -10.62
C GLY A 29 39.70 -21.15 -9.73
N LEU A 30 38.91 -21.96 -9.04
CA LEU A 30 39.13 -23.25 -8.35
C LEU A 30 38.00 -23.31 -7.31
N GLY A 31 37.04 -24.24 -7.30
CA GLY A 31 37.06 -25.66 -7.63
C GLY A 31 36.58 -26.41 -6.38
N PHE A 32 35.60 -27.32 -6.54
CA PHE A 32 35.07 -28.28 -5.55
C PHE A 32 34.20 -27.66 -4.41
N LEU A 33 33.11 -28.24 -3.92
CA LEU A 33 32.64 -29.63 -3.88
C LEU A 33 31.11 -29.65 -3.66
N VAL A 34 30.42 -30.59 -4.30
CA VAL A 34 29.02 -30.97 -4.04
C VAL A 34 28.97 -31.82 -2.77
N THR A 35 28.02 -31.56 -1.87
CA THR A 35 27.41 -32.61 -1.04
C THR A 35 25.92 -32.35 -0.85
N ASN A 36 25.13 -33.33 -1.29
CA ASN A 36 23.70 -33.50 -1.09
C ASN A 36 23.29 -33.39 0.39
N CYS A 37 22.04 -32.96 0.61
CA CYS A 37 21.22 -33.48 1.70
C CYS A 37 19.91 -33.98 1.09
N GLU A 38 19.77 -35.31 1.01
CA GLU A 38 18.55 -36.00 0.61
C GLU A 38 17.58 -36.16 1.79
N SER A 39 16.31 -35.87 1.48
CA SER A 39 15.04 -36.40 1.99
C SER A 39 14.98 -37.28 3.24
N LYS A 40 13.96 -36.99 4.07
CA LYS A 40 12.95 -37.90 4.67
C LYS A 40 12.02 -37.02 5.53
N GLY A 41 10.70 -37.14 5.56
CA GLY A 41 9.77 -38.08 4.95
C GLY A 41 8.35 -37.54 5.15
N VAL A 42 7.47 -38.02 4.30
CA VAL A 42 6.02 -37.83 4.28
C VAL A 42 5.40 -38.35 5.58
N ASN A 43 4.48 -37.59 6.16
CA ASN A 43 3.36 -38.14 6.91
C ASN A 43 2.08 -37.45 6.40
N GLU A 44 1.27 -38.23 5.69
CA GLU A 44 -0.14 -37.94 5.45
C GLU A 44 -0.85 -37.85 6.80
N VAL A 45 -1.51 -36.73 7.07
CA VAL A 45 -2.62 -36.67 8.00
C VAL A 45 -3.80 -36.07 7.25
N THR A 46 -4.90 -36.78 7.41
CA THR A 46 -6.17 -36.72 6.72
C THR A 46 -6.87 -35.38 6.80
N ASN A 47 -7.65 -35.10 5.75
CA ASN A 47 -8.69 -34.07 5.68
C ASN A 47 -9.54 -34.04 6.95
N ASP A 48 -9.63 -32.86 7.56
CA ASP A 48 -10.86 -32.39 8.20
C ASP A 48 -11.12 -30.97 7.72
N LEU A 49 -12.24 -30.82 7.02
CA LEU A 49 -12.80 -29.55 6.57
C LEU A 49 -13.40 -28.86 7.80
N GLU A 50 -12.63 -27.97 8.43
CA GLU A 50 -13.20 -26.97 9.34
C GLU A 50 -13.19 -25.60 8.65
N ASN A 51 -14.38 -25.01 8.70
CA ASN A 51 -14.83 -23.86 7.95
C ASN A 51 -14.41 -22.60 8.71
N ASP A 52 -13.15 -22.20 8.56
CA ASP A 52 -12.65 -20.97 9.16
C ASP A 52 -13.01 -19.79 8.25
N ASN A 53 -14.23 -19.28 8.43
CA ASN A 53 -14.51 -17.88 8.20
C ASN A 53 -13.70 -17.07 9.22
N GLU A 54 -12.41 -16.88 8.94
CA GLU A 54 -11.63 -15.81 9.56
C GLU A 54 -12.22 -14.49 9.07
N GLU A 55 -13.22 -14.00 9.79
CA GLU A 55 -13.57 -12.60 9.82
C GLU A 55 -12.27 -11.89 10.22
N LYS A 56 -11.58 -11.28 9.23
CA LYS A 56 -10.37 -10.49 9.42
C LYS A 56 -10.75 -9.33 10.35
N VAL A 57 -10.67 -9.55 11.66
CA VAL A 57 -10.95 -8.55 12.69
C VAL A 57 -9.92 -7.46 12.53
N THR A 58 -10.25 -6.46 11.73
CA THR A 58 -9.49 -5.22 11.66
C THR A 58 -9.66 -4.53 13.02
N PRO A 59 -8.58 -4.23 13.76
CA PRO A 59 -8.70 -3.51 15.00
C PRO A 59 -9.21 -2.10 14.68
N THR A 60 -10.48 -1.82 14.95
CA THR A 60 -11.03 -0.47 14.97
C THR A 60 -10.50 0.25 16.21
N MET A 61 -9.21 0.59 16.20
CA MET A 61 -8.64 1.44 17.23
C MET A 61 -9.13 2.88 16.99
N GLY A 62 -10.09 3.29 17.81
CA GLY A 62 -10.52 4.68 17.91
C GLY A 62 -9.37 5.62 18.27
N PRO A 63 -9.55 6.94 18.12
CA PRO A 63 -8.49 7.92 18.26
C PRO A 63 -8.22 8.17 19.75
N SER A 64 -7.37 7.36 20.40
CA SER A 64 -6.80 7.80 21.67
C SER A 64 -5.62 8.72 21.38
N LYS A 65 -5.68 9.94 21.92
CA LYS A 65 -4.59 10.94 21.89
C LYS A 65 -3.35 10.48 22.66
N ASP A 66 -3.43 9.34 23.33
CA ASP A 66 -2.44 8.83 24.28
C ASP A 66 -1.26 8.10 23.61
N TYR A 67 -1.25 7.96 22.27
CA TYR A 67 -0.19 7.24 21.55
C TYR A 67 1.02 8.11 21.18
N PHE A 68 0.95 9.44 21.29
CA PHE A 68 2.00 10.34 20.82
C PHE A 68 2.53 11.25 21.92
N THR A 69 3.18 10.64 22.90
CA THR A 69 3.85 11.35 23.98
C THR A 69 5.36 11.15 23.89
N PHE A 70 6.12 12.15 24.35
CA PHE A 70 7.57 12.06 24.49
C PHE A 70 7.98 11.39 25.80
N ASP A 71 7.14 10.48 26.30
CA ASP A 71 7.30 9.92 27.64
C ASP A 71 8.55 9.03 27.68
N LYS A 72 9.53 9.49 28.47
CA LYS A 72 10.84 8.85 28.68
C LYS A 72 11.78 8.94 27.46
N LEU A 73 12.22 10.17 27.16
CA LEU A 73 13.35 10.41 26.26
C LEU A 73 14.61 9.68 26.74
N ALA A 74 15.36 9.11 25.79
CA ALA A 74 16.72 8.68 26.05
C ALA A 74 17.59 9.89 26.46
N SER A 75 18.57 9.68 27.36
CA SER A 75 19.34 10.77 27.97
C SER A 75 20.14 11.62 26.97
N ASP A 76 20.47 11.04 25.83
CA ASP A 76 21.19 11.65 24.70
C ASP A 76 20.29 12.46 23.77
N LEU A 77 18.97 12.43 23.98
CA LEU A 77 17.99 13.19 23.20
C LEU A 77 17.57 14.48 23.92
N GLU A 78 17.10 15.44 23.13
CA GLU A 78 16.36 16.62 23.58
C GLU A 78 15.14 16.87 22.68
N VAL A 79 14.12 17.53 23.22
CA VAL A 79 12.92 17.93 22.46
C VAL A 79 13.04 19.39 22.03
N VAL A 80 12.78 19.65 20.76
CA VAL A 80 12.69 20.99 20.18
C VAL A 80 11.23 21.27 19.84
N SER A 81 10.77 22.49 20.12
CA SER A 81 9.45 22.99 19.73
C SER A 81 9.61 24.35 19.05
N MET A 82 8.98 24.52 17.88
CA MET A 82 9.06 25.74 17.08
C MET A 82 7.80 25.97 16.24
N LYS A 83 7.69 27.17 15.66
CA LYS A 83 6.67 27.48 14.65
C LYS A 83 7.25 27.35 13.25
N ASP A 84 6.53 26.72 12.34
CA ASP A 84 6.88 26.69 10.91
C ASP A 84 6.40 27.97 10.18
N GLU A 85 6.60 28.04 8.87
CA GLU A 85 6.21 29.19 8.03
C GLU A 85 4.69 29.47 7.99
N TYR A 86 3.87 28.51 8.47
CA TYR A 86 2.40 28.59 8.54
C TYR A 86 1.88 28.79 9.97
N ASP A 87 2.76 29.10 10.93
CA ASP A 87 2.46 29.20 12.37
C ASP A 87 1.96 27.87 12.98
N TYR A 88 2.25 26.74 12.34
CA TYR A 88 1.99 25.42 12.91
C TYR A 88 3.10 25.08 13.90
N THR A 89 2.73 24.43 14.99
CA THR A 89 3.70 23.98 16.00
C THR A 89 4.33 22.68 15.54
N VAL A 90 5.65 22.66 15.44
CA VAL A 90 6.45 21.48 15.15
C VAL A 90 7.22 21.10 16.41
N GLU A 91 7.03 19.86 16.90
CA GLU A 91 7.70 19.30 18.07
C GLU A 91 8.41 18.00 17.67
N TYR A 92 9.69 17.86 18.01
CA TYR A 92 10.43 16.64 17.67
C TYR A 92 11.59 16.38 18.60
N SER A 93 11.98 15.11 18.69
CA SER A 93 13.20 14.69 19.38
C SER A 93 14.40 14.70 18.45
N ARG A 94 15.56 15.10 18.98
CA ARG A 94 16.85 15.07 18.28
C ARG A 94 18.00 14.68 19.21
N LYS A 95 19.09 14.18 18.66
CA LYS A 95 20.33 13.89 19.38
C LYS A 95 21.02 15.17 19.80
N LYS A 96 21.58 15.20 21.01
CA LYS A 96 22.37 16.34 21.52
C LYS A 96 23.75 16.44 20.86
N SER A 97 24.25 15.34 20.29
CA SER A 97 25.61 15.25 19.72
C SER A 97 25.76 15.93 18.36
N ASP A 98 24.81 15.71 17.47
CA ASP A 98 24.85 16.11 16.06
C ASP A 98 23.56 16.82 15.60
N TYR A 99 22.57 16.96 16.50
CA TYR A 99 21.27 17.56 16.26
C TYR A 99 20.39 16.81 15.26
N ALA A 100 20.74 15.56 14.91
CA ALA A 100 19.95 14.75 14.01
C ALA A 100 18.62 14.35 14.67
N LYS A 101 17.50 14.46 13.94
CA LYS A 101 16.19 13.99 14.42
C LYS A 101 16.24 12.50 14.72
N GLN A 102 15.67 12.13 15.85
CA GLN A 102 15.65 10.75 16.33
C GLN A 102 14.37 10.53 17.16
N GLY A 103 13.59 9.53 16.79
CA GLY A 103 12.31 9.21 17.41
C GLY A 103 11.18 10.11 16.91
N LEU A 104 10.30 10.49 17.82
CA LEU A 104 9.01 11.11 17.50
C LEU A 104 9.15 12.53 16.93
N TYR A 105 8.32 12.80 15.93
CA TYR A 105 8.04 14.09 15.33
C TYR A 105 6.53 14.32 15.31
N LEU A 106 6.08 15.52 15.65
CA LEU A 106 4.69 15.96 15.63
C LEU A 106 4.57 17.32 14.95
N ARG A 107 3.54 17.46 14.12
CA ARG A 107 3.08 18.74 13.60
C ARG A 107 1.65 18.99 14.05
N LYS A 108 1.41 20.17 14.62
CA LYS A 108 0.12 20.61 15.12
C LYS A 108 -0.30 21.89 14.42
N ASP A 109 -1.56 21.99 14.05
CA ASP A 109 -2.09 23.22 13.44
C ASP A 109 -2.15 24.40 14.43
N THR A 110 -2.67 25.55 13.99
CA THR A 110 -2.80 26.76 14.81
C THR A 110 -3.72 26.60 16.02
N LEU A 111 -4.59 25.58 16.03
CA LEU A 111 -5.47 25.24 17.15
C LEU A 111 -4.84 24.19 18.08
N GLY A 112 -3.61 23.76 17.80
CA GLY A 112 -2.89 22.75 18.59
C GLY A 112 -3.33 21.31 18.31
N ARG A 113 -4.10 21.06 17.24
CA ARG A 113 -4.56 19.72 16.84
C ARG A 113 -3.43 19.03 16.08
N ILE A 114 -3.11 17.79 16.44
CA ILE A 114 -2.10 16.99 15.73
C ILE A 114 -2.62 16.69 14.32
N ILE A 115 -1.86 17.08 13.31
CA ILE A 115 -2.16 16.84 11.89
C ILE A 115 -1.17 15.86 11.25
N GLU A 116 -0.01 15.67 11.89
CA GLU A 116 1.02 14.74 11.43
C GLU A 116 1.80 14.21 12.64
N ALA A 117 2.05 12.90 12.64
CA ALA A 117 3.01 12.25 13.51
C ALA A 117 3.95 11.39 12.66
N ALA A 118 5.25 11.40 12.97
CA ALA A 118 6.23 10.59 12.25
C ALA A 118 7.35 10.13 13.18
N ASN A 119 8.09 9.13 12.73
CA ASN A 119 9.29 8.66 13.41
C ASN A 119 10.52 8.87 12.52
N TYR A 120 11.62 9.28 13.13
CA TYR A 120 12.90 9.52 12.48
C TYR A 120 14.00 8.69 13.11
N GLU A 121 14.97 8.29 12.30
CA GLU A 121 16.24 7.73 12.70
C GLU A 121 17.34 8.48 11.95
N ASN A 122 18.20 9.20 12.68
CA ASN A 122 19.27 10.02 12.09
C ASN A 122 18.81 10.91 10.93
N ASP A 123 17.84 11.80 11.19
CA ASP A 123 17.23 12.69 10.20
C ASP A 123 16.49 12.01 9.03
N THR A 124 16.37 10.68 9.05
CA THR A 124 15.72 9.90 8.01
C THR A 124 14.40 9.35 8.53
N LEU A 125 13.31 9.41 7.75
CA LEU A 125 12.04 8.79 8.13
C LEU A 125 12.22 7.28 8.33
N HIS A 126 11.77 6.77 9.47
CA HIS A 126 11.88 5.35 9.83
C HIS A 126 10.71 4.97 10.73
N GLY A 127 9.99 3.89 10.37
CA GLY A 127 8.74 3.49 11.00
C GLY A 127 7.55 4.25 10.44
N SER A 128 6.50 4.41 11.24
CA SER A 128 5.24 4.95 10.75
C SER A 128 5.22 6.47 10.69
N ARG A 129 4.58 6.99 9.64
CA ARG A 129 4.10 8.37 9.49
C ARG A 129 2.59 8.35 9.33
N ILE A 130 1.91 9.17 10.12
CA ILE A 130 0.46 9.20 10.21
C ILE A 130 0.00 10.64 10.00
N ILE A 131 -0.87 10.84 9.02
CA ILE A 131 -1.54 12.11 8.77
C ILE A 131 -2.95 12.02 9.34
N PHE A 132 -3.43 13.08 9.98
CA PHE A 132 -4.73 13.12 10.63
C PHE A 132 -5.63 14.17 9.99
N TYR A 133 -6.92 13.85 9.94
CA TYR A 133 -7.95 14.86 9.70
C TYR A 133 -7.98 15.83 10.88
N ALA A 134 -7.64 17.10 10.65
CA ALA A 134 -7.52 18.09 11.71
C ALA A 134 -8.82 18.27 12.53
N GLU A 135 -9.98 18.17 11.88
CA GLU A 135 -11.28 18.39 12.54
C GLU A 135 -11.69 17.27 13.49
N THR A 136 -11.45 16.01 13.10
CA THR A 136 -11.90 14.83 13.83
C THR A 136 -10.78 14.20 14.66
N GLY A 137 -9.51 14.41 14.30
CA GLY A 137 -8.36 13.69 14.82
C GLY A 137 -8.29 12.23 14.38
N THR A 138 -9.13 11.80 13.43
CA THR A 138 -9.06 10.45 12.85
C THR A 138 -7.88 10.36 11.89
N ARG A 139 -7.32 9.15 11.74
CA ARG A 139 -6.26 8.89 10.77
C ARG A 139 -6.80 9.14 9.37
N GLN A 140 -6.02 9.79 8.53
CA GLN A 140 -6.28 10.00 7.11
C GLN A 140 -5.38 9.08 6.29
N ILE A 141 -4.08 9.06 6.61
CA ILE A 141 -3.08 8.25 5.91
C ILE A 141 -2.15 7.63 6.96
N VAL A 142 -1.82 6.36 6.79
CA VAL A 142 -0.75 5.67 7.51
C VAL A 142 0.25 5.16 6.48
N GLU A 143 1.49 5.58 6.63
CA GLU A 143 2.63 5.24 5.79
C GLU A 143 3.68 4.55 6.65
N ASN A 144 4.43 3.59 6.10
CA ASN A 144 5.59 3.01 6.76
C ASN A 144 6.85 3.22 5.94
N TYR A 145 7.93 3.56 6.64
CA TYR A 145 9.22 3.86 6.06
C TYR A 145 10.31 2.98 6.66
N SER A 146 11.25 2.56 5.82
CA SER A 146 12.53 1.98 6.22
C SER A 146 13.62 2.80 5.56
N HIS A 147 14.48 3.44 6.35
CA HIS A 147 15.59 4.26 5.86
C HIS A 147 15.18 5.30 4.81
N GLY A 148 14.02 5.93 4.99
CA GLY A 148 13.50 6.99 4.12
C GLY A 148 12.78 6.49 2.87
N HIS A 149 12.67 5.17 2.69
CA HIS A 149 11.91 4.55 1.61
C HIS A 149 10.58 4.02 2.12
N PHE A 150 9.51 4.15 1.32
CA PHE A 150 8.26 3.46 1.60
C PHE A 150 8.50 1.95 1.64
N ASP A 151 8.24 1.35 2.79
CA ASP A 151 8.48 -0.07 3.03
C ASP A 151 7.50 -0.57 4.09
N GLY A 152 6.64 -1.49 3.67
CA GLY A 152 5.54 -2.03 4.47
C GLY A 152 4.18 -1.41 4.16
N LEU A 153 3.30 -1.48 5.16
CA LEU A 153 1.87 -1.20 5.03
C LEU A 153 1.60 0.27 4.70
N TYR A 154 0.71 0.49 3.74
CA TYR A 154 0.13 1.79 3.41
C TYR A 154 -1.38 1.71 3.55
N GLN A 155 -1.98 2.68 4.24
CA GLN A 155 -3.42 2.74 4.44
C GLN A 155 -3.94 4.17 4.25
N VAL A 156 -5.09 4.28 3.61
CA VAL A 156 -5.88 5.51 3.51
C VAL A 156 -7.23 5.26 4.17
N PHE A 157 -7.75 6.26 4.86
CA PHE A 157 -9.02 6.18 5.56
C PHE A 157 -9.96 7.27 5.06
N HIS A 158 -11.24 6.90 4.93
CA HIS A 158 -12.33 7.84 4.68
C HIS A 158 -12.47 8.83 5.85
N PRO A 159 -13.09 10.02 5.65
CA PRO A 159 -13.35 10.97 6.74
C PRO A 159 -14.18 10.40 7.91
N ASN A 160 -14.97 9.36 7.64
CA ASN A 160 -15.75 8.64 8.67
C ASN A 160 -14.91 7.65 9.51
N GLY A 161 -13.60 7.55 9.24
CA GLY A 161 -12.64 6.70 9.94
C GLY A 161 -12.56 5.26 9.44
N LYS A 162 -13.34 4.87 8.43
CA LYS A 162 -13.24 3.53 7.82
C LYS A 162 -12.10 3.47 6.82
N LEU A 163 -11.52 2.28 6.66
CA LEU A 163 -10.46 2.04 5.69
C LEU A 163 -10.99 2.30 4.27
N GLU A 164 -10.26 3.07 3.49
CA GLU A 164 -10.55 3.40 2.08
C GLU A 164 -9.68 2.56 1.15
N GLN A 165 -8.41 2.41 1.50
CA GLN A 165 -7.44 1.69 0.68
C GLN A 165 -6.35 1.10 1.57
N GLU A 166 -5.90 -0.11 1.24
CA GLU A 166 -4.68 -0.69 1.81
C GLU A 166 -3.84 -1.42 0.77
N GLY A 167 -2.54 -1.49 1.04
CA GLY A 167 -1.58 -2.23 0.24
C GLY A 167 -0.20 -2.17 0.87
N ASN A 168 0.79 -2.75 0.20
CA ASN A 168 2.17 -2.74 0.68
C ASN A 168 3.11 -2.12 -0.35
N TYR A 169 4.09 -1.40 0.17
CA TYR A 169 5.28 -1.01 -0.57
C TYR A 169 6.45 -1.91 -0.20
N ILE A 170 7.29 -2.22 -1.17
CA ILE A 170 8.61 -2.84 -0.98
C ILE A 170 9.62 -1.91 -1.65
N ASN A 171 10.45 -1.21 -0.87
CA ASN A 171 11.46 -0.28 -1.40
C ASN A 171 10.90 0.78 -2.38
N ASN A 172 9.81 1.45 -2.02
CA ASN A 172 9.05 2.43 -2.83
C ASN A 172 8.29 1.87 -4.03
N VAL A 173 8.08 0.56 -4.07
CA VAL A 173 7.34 -0.10 -5.15
C VAL A 173 6.07 -0.73 -4.60
N MET A 174 4.92 -0.38 -5.16
CA MET A 174 3.65 -1.07 -4.90
C MET A 174 3.79 -2.52 -5.36
N ASP A 175 3.50 -3.44 -4.46
CA ASP A 175 3.60 -4.87 -4.71
C ASP A 175 2.41 -5.62 -4.13
N SER A 176 2.17 -6.83 -4.63
CA SER A 176 1.14 -7.75 -4.15
C SER A 176 -0.28 -7.19 -4.32
N ILE A 177 -1.22 -7.53 -3.44
CA ILE A 177 -2.63 -7.15 -3.58
C ILE A 177 -2.86 -5.79 -2.92
N TRP A 178 -3.47 -4.88 -3.68
CA TRP A 178 -4.04 -3.64 -3.20
C TRP A 178 -5.55 -3.75 -3.15
N VAL A 179 -6.12 -3.24 -2.07
CA VAL A 179 -7.55 -3.35 -1.78
C VAL A 179 -8.12 -1.97 -1.60
N ARG A 180 -9.29 -1.71 -2.19
CA ARG A 180 -10.08 -0.50 -1.97
C ARG A 180 -11.46 -0.83 -1.45
N TYR A 181 -12.00 0.09 -0.66
CA TYR A 181 -13.29 -0.05 0.02
C TYR A 181 -14.16 1.18 -0.22
N TYR A 182 -15.47 0.95 -0.31
CA TYR A 182 -16.46 2.01 -0.25
C TYR A 182 -16.45 2.70 1.12
N ASP A 183 -17.03 3.89 1.21
CA ASP A 183 -17.22 4.61 2.48
C ASP A 183 -18.15 3.86 3.46
N THR A 184 -18.92 2.90 2.97
CA THR A 184 -19.69 1.94 3.75
C THR A 184 -18.78 0.92 4.47
N GLY A 185 -17.54 0.74 4.01
CA GLY A 185 -16.59 -0.29 4.44
C GLY A 185 -16.68 -1.59 3.64
N GLN A 186 -17.57 -1.67 2.65
CA GLN A 186 -17.67 -2.83 1.76
C GLN A 186 -16.53 -2.84 0.75
N LEU A 187 -16.07 -4.03 0.39
CA LEU A 187 -15.03 -4.23 -0.62
C LEU A 187 -15.47 -3.60 -1.95
N MET A 188 -14.61 -2.77 -2.53
CA MET A 188 -14.83 -2.14 -3.83
C MET A 188 -13.97 -2.78 -4.90
N GLU A 189 -12.71 -3.07 -4.58
CA GLU A 189 -11.74 -3.57 -5.55
C GLU A 189 -10.60 -4.33 -4.86
N GLU A 190 -10.12 -5.38 -5.52
CA GLU A 190 -8.85 -6.04 -5.27
C GLU A 190 -8.06 -6.06 -6.57
N VAL A 191 -6.83 -5.57 -6.58
CA VAL A 191 -5.97 -5.57 -7.77
C VAL A 191 -4.54 -5.94 -7.40
N THR A 192 -3.91 -6.75 -8.24
CA THR A 192 -2.50 -7.12 -8.06
C THR A 192 -1.62 -6.06 -8.68
N PHE A 193 -0.67 -5.53 -7.91
CA PHE A 193 0.39 -4.65 -8.36
C PHE A 193 1.73 -5.39 -8.43
N ARG A 194 2.54 -5.01 -9.39
CA ARG A 194 3.94 -5.38 -9.51
C ARG A 194 4.71 -4.23 -10.14
N ASP A 195 5.82 -3.83 -9.54
CA ASP A 195 6.69 -2.79 -10.10
C ASP A 195 5.95 -1.44 -10.32
N ASN A 196 5.01 -1.10 -9.43
CA ASN A 196 4.10 0.07 -9.52
C ASN A 196 3.07 0.03 -10.66
N GLU A 197 2.89 -1.11 -11.31
CA GLU A 197 1.90 -1.31 -12.36
C GLU A 197 0.89 -2.38 -11.94
N GLU A 198 -0.38 -2.20 -12.32
CA GLU A 198 -1.37 -3.26 -12.17
C GLU A 198 -0.95 -4.45 -13.05
N ASN A 199 -0.74 -5.62 -12.44
CA ASN A 199 -0.23 -6.78 -13.15
C ASN A 199 -0.60 -8.05 -12.39
N GLY A 200 -1.54 -8.82 -12.95
CA GLY A 200 -2.13 -9.97 -12.31
C GLY A 200 -3.66 -9.86 -12.20
N PRO A 201 -4.29 -10.72 -11.39
CA PRO A 201 -5.74 -10.74 -11.26
C PRO A 201 -6.27 -9.45 -10.62
N PHE A 202 -7.48 -9.09 -11.02
CA PHE A 202 -8.28 -8.06 -10.36
C PHE A 202 -9.74 -8.50 -10.21
N LYS A 203 -10.40 -7.93 -9.22
CA LYS A 203 -11.85 -8.01 -8.99
C LYS A 203 -12.39 -6.66 -8.58
N GLU A 204 -13.51 -6.27 -9.17
CA GLU A 204 -14.31 -5.13 -8.75
C GLU A 204 -15.66 -5.63 -8.23
N PHE A 205 -16.23 -4.90 -7.27
CA PHE A 205 -17.49 -5.24 -6.63
C PHE A 205 -18.47 -4.07 -6.75
N HIS A 206 -19.75 -4.38 -6.76
CA HIS A 206 -20.83 -3.39 -6.59
C HIS A 206 -20.98 -3.04 -5.10
N PRO A 207 -21.64 -1.91 -4.76
CA PRO A 207 -21.90 -1.56 -3.36
C PRO A 207 -22.72 -2.59 -2.58
N ASN A 208 -23.45 -3.50 -3.24
CA ASN A 208 -24.16 -4.58 -2.57
C ASN A 208 -23.28 -5.81 -2.27
N GLY A 209 -21.99 -5.78 -2.64
CA GLY A 209 -21.02 -6.86 -2.45
C GLY A 209 -20.96 -7.89 -3.57
N ASN A 210 -21.85 -7.82 -4.57
CA ASN A 210 -21.77 -8.70 -5.73
C ASN A 210 -20.59 -8.30 -6.63
N ILE A 211 -19.96 -9.28 -7.27
CA ILE A 211 -18.90 -9.01 -8.25
C ILE A 211 -19.48 -8.12 -9.35
N LYS A 212 -18.72 -7.11 -9.74
CA LYS A 212 -19.01 -6.20 -10.86
C LYS A 212 -18.17 -6.57 -12.08
N ALA A 213 -16.88 -6.84 -11.86
CA ALA A 213 -15.96 -7.26 -12.89
C ALA A 213 -14.88 -8.18 -12.31
N GLU A 214 -14.39 -9.11 -13.12
CA GLU A 214 -13.16 -9.85 -12.82
C GLU A 214 -12.34 -10.08 -14.09
N GLY A 215 -11.03 -10.02 -13.95
CA GLY A 215 -10.10 -10.15 -15.08
C GLY A 215 -8.65 -10.25 -14.66
N THR A 216 -7.76 -9.97 -15.59
CA THR A 216 -6.31 -10.00 -15.37
C THR A 216 -5.65 -8.88 -16.17
N TYR A 217 -4.80 -8.11 -15.51
CA TYR A 217 -3.87 -7.18 -16.14
C TYR A 217 -2.55 -7.89 -16.46
N LYS A 218 -1.91 -7.53 -17.57
CA LYS A 218 -0.64 -8.11 -17.98
C LYS A 218 0.20 -7.11 -18.75
N ASP A 219 1.51 -7.12 -18.49
CA ASP A 219 2.47 -6.20 -19.14
C ASP A 219 2.05 -4.74 -18.88
N GLY A 220 1.80 -4.45 -17.60
CA GLY A 220 1.17 -3.23 -17.10
C GLY A 220 -0.35 -3.34 -17.02
N ASP A 221 -1.03 -2.20 -17.04
CA ASP A 221 -2.48 -2.00 -16.92
C ASP A 221 -3.31 -2.51 -18.12
N ASN A 222 -2.73 -3.38 -18.95
CA ASN A 222 -3.42 -3.93 -20.12
C ASN A 222 -4.27 -5.14 -19.74
N GLU A 223 -5.60 -5.03 -19.88
CA GLU A 223 -6.50 -6.17 -19.74
C GLU A 223 -6.09 -7.32 -20.69
N HIS A 224 -6.04 -8.53 -20.14
CA HIS A 224 -5.57 -9.73 -20.83
C HIS A 224 -6.40 -10.96 -20.45
N GLY A 225 -6.73 -11.78 -21.46
CA GLY A 225 -7.50 -13.00 -21.26
C GLY A 225 -9.00 -12.73 -21.14
N SER A 226 -9.69 -13.46 -20.28
CA SER A 226 -11.15 -13.34 -20.13
C SER A 226 -11.49 -12.23 -19.14
N LEU A 227 -12.20 -11.20 -19.62
CA LEU A 227 -12.86 -10.19 -18.79
C LEU A 227 -14.34 -10.56 -18.66
N LYS A 228 -14.84 -10.66 -17.43
CA LYS A 228 -16.25 -10.94 -17.15
C LYS A 228 -16.88 -9.76 -16.43
N LEU A 229 -18.08 -9.38 -16.84
CA LEU A 229 -18.86 -8.30 -16.24
C LEU A 229 -20.22 -8.81 -15.79
N TYR A 230 -20.60 -8.39 -14.59
CA TYR A 230 -21.77 -8.86 -13.86
C TYR A 230 -22.64 -7.67 -13.48
N ASP A 231 -23.96 -7.88 -13.47
CA ASP A 231 -24.90 -6.86 -13.03
C ASP A 231 -24.99 -6.79 -11.50
N GLU A 232 -25.84 -5.90 -10.98
CA GLU A 232 -26.02 -5.77 -9.53
C GLU A 232 -26.65 -7.02 -8.88
N ASN A 233 -27.33 -7.88 -9.64
CA ASN A 233 -27.89 -9.14 -9.11
C ASN A 233 -26.83 -10.26 -9.07
N GLY A 234 -25.62 -10.00 -9.59
CA GLY A 234 -24.56 -10.99 -9.74
C GLY A 234 -24.71 -11.86 -11.00
N GLU A 235 -25.58 -11.48 -11.93
CA GLU A 235 -25.77 -12.21 -13.19
C GLU A 235 -24.71 -11.79 -14.20
N LEU A 236 -24.02 -12.77 -14.77
CA LEU A 236 -23.04 -12.56 -15.83
C LEU A 236 -23.78 -12.09 -17.10
N PHE A 237 -23.59 -10.82 -17.48
CA PHE A 237 -24.22 -10.30 -18.70
C PHE A 237 -23.25 -10.10 -19.85
N LYS A 238 -21.92 -10.15 -19.60
CA LYS A 238 -20.92 -9.96 -20.64
C LYS A 238 -19.61 -10.68 -20.35
N THR A 239 -19.11 -11.38 -21.37
CA THR A 239 -17.73 -11.89 -21.41
C THR A 239 -16.98 -11.32 -22.62
N MET A 240 -15.75 -10.87 -22.40
CA MET A 240 -14.86 -10.34 -23.41
C MET A 240 -13.53 -11.09 -23.38
N ASN A 241 -12.89 -11.23 -24.54
CA ASN A 241 -11.51 -11.69 -24.65
C ASN A 241 -10.62 -10.50 -24.97
N CYS A 242 -9.67 -10.23 -24.09
CA CYS A 242 -8.78 -9.10 -24.10
C CYS A 242 -7.36 -9.54 -24.50
N LYS A 243 -6.75 -8.78 -25.41
CA LYS A 243 -5.34 -8.97 -25.78
C LYS A 243 -4.70 -7.60 -25.92
N ASN A 244 -3.69 -7.35 -25.08
CA ASN A 244 -2.94 -6.11 -25.03
C ASN A 244 -3.87 -4.89 -24.87
N GLY A 245 -4.78 -4.96 -23.89
CA GLY A 245 -5.76 -3.89 -23.60
C GLY A 245 -6.92 -3.77 -24.59
N ILE A 246 -6.94 -4.57 -25.67
CA ILE A 246 -8.02 -4.56 -26.65
C ILE A 246 -8.96 -5.74 -26.39
N CYS A 247 -10.18 -5.42 -25.91
CA CYS A 247 -11.20 -6.41 -25.59
C CYS A 247 -12.25 -6.56 -26.69
N LYS A 248 -12.56 -7.81 -27.03
CA LYS A 248 -13.62 -8.17 -27.98
C LYS A 248 -14.68 -9.00 -27.28
N THR A 249 -15.95 -8.67 -27.49
CA THR A 249 -17.06 -9.47 -26.97
C THR A 249 -17.06 -10.87 -27.58
N ILE A 250 -17.27 -11.89 -26.74
CA ILE A 250 -17.53 -13.24 -27.20
C ILE A 250 -19.02 -13.51 -27.01
N TRP A 251 -19.72 -13.75 -28.10
CA TRP A 251 -21.07 -14.30 -28.05
C TRP A 251 -20.95 -15.82 -28.08
N LYS A 252 -20.85 -16.46 -26.92
CA LYS A 252 -21.07 -17.91 -26.81
C LYS A 252 -22.49 -18.10 -26.29
N LYS A 253 -23.31 -18.83 -27.05
CA LYS A 253 -24.58 -19.35 -26.56
C LYS A 253 -24.23 -20.34 -25.45
N GLU A 254 -24.56 -20.03 -24.20
CA GLU A 254 -24.46 -21.00 -23.11
C GLU A 254 -25.41 -22.15 -23.43
N GLU A 255 -24.86 -23.33 -23.65
CA GLU A 255 -25.62 -24.56 -23.70
C GLU A 255 -25.95 -24.93 -22.25
N ILE A 256 -27.17 -24.59 -21.82
CA ILE A 256 -27.72 -25.11 -20.56
C ILE A 256 -27.76 -26.63 -20.71
N GLN A 257 -26.97 -27.32 -19.89
CA GLN A 257 -26.82 -28.77 -19.88
C GLN A 257 -27.84 -29.44 -18.95
#